data_AF-A0A418YLG6-F1
#
_entry.id   AF-A0A418YLG6-F1
#
_cell.length_a   1.000
_cell.length_b   1.000
_cell.length_c   1.000
_cell.angle_alpha   90.00
_cell.angle_beta   90.00
_cell.angle_gamma   90.00
#
_symmetry.space_group_name_H-M   'P 1'
#
loop_
_entity.id
_entity.type
_entity.pdbx_description
1 polymer ?
#
loop_
_entity_poly.entity_id
_entity_poly.type
_entity_poly.pdbx_seq_one_letter_code
_entity_poly.pdbx_strand_id
1 'polypeptide(L)' 'MTTIPDKERRCQAIAALIASGQGVCASCRQIGISEKTFNRWRRAQRAALPED' A
#
# COMPACT_ATOMS: atom_id res chain seq x y z
N MET A 1 -8.56 -12.60 -10.97
CA MET A 1 -7.85 -11.70 -10.04
C MET A 1 -8.75 -10.52 -9.77
N THR A 2 -9.24 -10.35 -8.54
CA THR A 2 -10.10 -9.23 -8.18
C THR A 2 -9.29 -7.93 -8.23
N THR A 3 -9.56 -7.11 -9.23
CA THR A 3 -9.00 -5.76 -9.33
C THR A 3 -9.63 -4.95 -8.21
N ILE A 4 -8.87 -4.69 -7.15
CA ILE A 4 -9.33 -3.81 -6.08
C ILE A 4 -9.35 -2.39 -6.66
N PRO A 5 -10.52 -1.73 -6.75
CA PRO A 5 -10.60 -0.34 -7.16
C PRO A 5 -9.84 0.53 -6.13
N ASP A 6 -9.27 1.63 -6.62
CA ASP A 6 -8.55 2.62 -5.78
C ASP A 6 -7.25 2.11 -5.13
N LYS A 7 -6.55 1.15 -5.76
CA LYS A 7 -5.19 0.71 -5.32
C LYS A 7 -4.29 1.89 -4.96
N GLU A 8 -4.21 2.89 -5.83
CA GLU A 8 -3.30 4.04 -5.64
C GLU A 8 -3.70 4.90 -4.44
N ARG A 9 -4.98 5.28 -4.34
CA ARG A 9 -5.49 6.02 -3.16
C ARG A 9 -5.23 5.29 -1.86
N ARG A 10 -5.44 3.96 -1.83
CA ARG A 10 -5.18 3.15 -0.64
C ARG A 10 -3.69 3.11 -0.29
N CYS A 11 -2.81 2.95 -1.28
CA CYS A 11 -1.36 3.01 -1.06
C CYS A 11 -0.92 4.38 -0.52
N GLN A 12 -1.46 5.48 -1.08
CA GLN A 12 -1.18 6.84 -0.60
C GLN A 12 -1.68 7.05 0.83
N ALA A 13 -2.89 6.61 1.15
CA ALA A 13 -3.44 6.70 2.50
C ALA A 13 -2.58 5.95 3.52
N ILE A 14 -2.12 4.74 3.18
CA ILE A 14 -1.22 3.96 4.04
C ILE A 14 0.13 4.67 4.20
N ALA A 15 0.69 5.23 3.12
CA ALA A 15 1.93 5.98 3.17
C ALA A 15 1.81 7.24 4.06
N ALA A 16 0.68 7.95 3.99
CA ALA A 16 0.41 9.12 4.83
C ALA A 16 0.32 8.75 6.32
N LEU A 17 -0.36 7.65 6.65
CA LEU A 17 -0.43 7.13 8.02
C LEU A 17 0.95 6.68 8.53
N ILE A 18 1.77 6.06 7.68
CA ILE A 18 3.14 5.70 8.04
C ILE A 18 3.99 6.94 8.28
N ALA A 19 3.87 7.97 7.42
CA ALA A 19 4.57 9.25 7.59
C ALA A 19 4.14 9.98 8.88
N SER A 20 2.91 9.79 9.36
CA SER A 20 2.46 10.30 10.65
C SER A 20 2.91 9.46 11.85
N GLY A 21 3.77 8.46 11.66
CA GLY A 21 4.32 7.61 12.72
C GLY A 21 3.52 6.32 12.99
N GLN A 22 2.48 6.02 12.21
CA GLN A 22 1.70 4.80 12.39
C GLN A 22 2.36 3.58 11.73
N GLY A 23 2.37 2.43 12.41
CA GLY A 23 2.91 1.20 11.85
C GLY A 23 2.13 0.68 10.64
N VAL A 24 2.81 -0.04 9.73
CA VAL A 24 2.22 -0.62 8.51
C VAL A 24 0.99 -1.49 8.82
N CYS A 25 1.06 -2.35 9.84
CA CYS A 25 -0.06 -3.21 10.27
C CYS A 25 -1.30 -2.41 10.64
N ALA A 26 -1.13 -1.37 11.47
CA ALA A 26 -2.24 -0.53 11.95
C ALA A 26 -2.87 0.24 10.78
N SER A 27 -2.04 0.80 9.90
CA SER A 27 -2.49 1.49 8.69
C SER A 27 -3.23 0.56 7.72
N CYS A 28 -2.74 -0.66 7.50
CA CYS A 28 -3.43 -1.65 6.67
C CYS A 28 -4.81 -2.02 7.25
N ARG A 29 -4.89 -2.22 8.57
CA ARG A 29 -6.14 -2.52 9.27
C ARG A 29 -7.14 -1.36 9.17
N GLN A 30 -6.69 -0.12 9.32
CA GLN A 30 -7.53 1.07 9.21
C GLN A 30 -8.11 1.25 7.79
N ILE A 31 -7.33 0.92 6.76
CA ILE A 31 -7.75 1.00 5.35
C ILE A 31 -8.54 -0.24 4.89
N GLY A 32 -8.65 -1.27 5.74
CA GLY A 32 -9.40 -2.49 5.43
C GLY A 32 -8.73 -3.37 4.37
N ILE A 33 -7.39 -3.36 4.31
CA ILE A 33 -6.64 -4.26 3.44
C ILE A 33 -5.65 -5.11 4.23
N SER A 34 -5.38 -6.32 3.73
CA SER A 34 -4.33 -7.15 4.31
C SER A 34 -2.94 -6.62 3.95
N GLU A 35 -1.99 -6.79 4.86
CA GLU A 35 -0.60 -6.41 4.61
C GLU A 35 0.00 -7.12 3.38
N LYS A 36 -0.40 -8.36 3.12
CA LYS A 36 -0.04 -9.12 1.91
C LYS A 36 -0.44 -8.37 0.62
N THR A 37 -1.64 -7.78 0.61
CA THR A 37 -2.14 -6.98 -0.52
C THR A 37 -1.31 -5.71 -0.68
N PHE A 38 -1.05 -5.01 0.43
CA PHE A 38 -0.21 -3.81 0.42
C PHE A 38 1.22 -4.10 -0.08
N ASN A 39 1.87 -5.14 0.43
CA ASN A 39 3.20 -5.56 0.01
C ASN A 39 3.25 -5.96 -1.47
N ARG A 40 2.22 -6.67 -1.97
CA ARG A 40 2.11 -7.00 -3.40
C ARG A 40 2.02 -5.73 -4.25
N TRP A 41 1.23 -4.75 -3.84
CA TRP A 41 1.10 -3.47 -4.56
C TRP A 41 2.37 -2.64 -4.51
N ARG A 42 3.07 -2.62 -3.37
CA ARG A 42 4.35 -1.91 -3.20
C ARG A 42 5.44 -2.52 -4.07
N ARG A 43 5.50 -3.86 -4.15
CA ARG A 43 6.41 -4.57 -5.07
C ARG A 43 6.11 -4.28 -6.53
N ALA A 44 4.83 -4.32 -6.91
CA ALA A 44 4.41 -3.98 -8.28
C ALA A 44 4.72 -2.51 -8.64
N GLN A 45 4.69 -1.58 -7.68
CA GLN A 45 5.12 -0.20 -7.89
C GLN A 45 6.64 -0.06 -7.99
N ARG A 46 7.41 -0.75 -7.15
CA ARG A 46 8.88 -0.75 -7.24
C ARG A 46 9.39 -1.37 -8.54
N ALA A 47 8.76 -2.43 -9.02
CA ALA A 47 9.10 -3.05 -10.30
C ALA A 47 8.71 -2.20 -11.52
N ALA A 48 7.87 -1.17 -11.33
CA ALA A 48 7.50 -0.22 -12.38
C ALA A 48 8.38 1.04 -12.39
N LEU A 49 9.30 1.19 -11.43
CA LEU A 49 10.37 2.19 -11.48
C LEU A 49 11.61 1.52 -12.10
N PRO A 50 12.10 1.97 -13.27
CA PRO A 50 13.38 1.50 -13.78
C PRO A 50 14.48 1.83 -12.78
N GLU A 51 15.32 0.85 -12.50
CA GLU A 51 16.61 1.05 -11.81
C GLU A 51 17.50 1.86 -12.75
N ASP A 52 18.02 3.00 -12.26
CA ASP A 52 18.99 3.87 -12.94
C ASP A 52 20.38 3.21 -12.95
#